data_AF-A0A9D1AQ71-F1
#
_entry.id   AF-A0A9D1AQ71-F1
#
_cell.length_a   1.000
_cell.length_b   1.000
_cell.length_c   1.000
_cell.angle_alpha   90.00
_cell.angle_beta   90.00
_cell.angle_gamma   90.00
#
_symmetry.space_group_name_H-M   'P 1'
#
loop_
_entity.id
_entity.type
_entity.pdbx_description
1 polymer ?
#
loop_
_entity_poly.entity_id
_entity_poly.type
_entity_poly.pdbx_seq_one_letter_code
_entity_poly.pdbx_strand_id
1 'polypeptide(L)'
;MSHLPFLEESGSFAVNRPENVSYLYFPLASDTGMKSAVTPGLGGDAKLDQETFLLEPVSAENLHDNRASRNFWLRCGGQAWSCTGTSAGQEAQKFTPDQEDSRLQAGLMWQTVERTSGPLGITARVTLFCPLSDNLEVMLVTVRNTGARTLQATPFAAVPLYGRSADNIRDHRNVTSMLHRIHCTAHGVAVQPTMSFDERGHRPNRTLYYVLGAGPGGQQPDGFYPTVESFLGEGGTYLRPRAVVEGRPGVPAGSTAAGREAMGAFRFPDLTLAPGAE
;
A
#
# COMPACT_ATOMS: atom_id res chain seq x y z
N MET A 1 -11.52 15.82 -19.53
CA MET A 1 -12.13 15.61 -18.20
C MET A 1 -13.45 16.37 -18.20
N SER A 2 -14.58 15.68 -18.07
CA SER A 2 -15.83 16.35 -17.68
C SER A 2 -15.65 16.97 -16.29
N HIS A 3 -16.40 18.04 -16.01
CA HIS A 3 -16.38 18.79 -14.75
C HIS A 3 -16.16 17.88 -13.53
N LEU A 4 -15.14 18.16 -12.71
CA LEU A 4 -14.98 17.61 -11.37
C LEU A 4 -16.13 18.16 -10.50
N PRO A 5 -17.15 17.35 -10.14
CA PRO A 5 -18.20 17.85 -9.28
C PRO A 5 -17.63 18.05 -7.87
N PHE A 6 -17.80 19.26 -7.33
CA PHE A 6 -17.72 19.48 -5.90
C PHE A 6 -18.92 18.80 -5.24
N LEU A 7 -18.69 18.07 -4.16
CA LEU A 7 -19.74 17.33 -3.45
C LEU A 7 -20.50 18.22 -2.48
N GLU A 8 -19.82 19.22 -1.90
CA GLU A 8 -20.32 20.06 -0.81
C GLU A 8 -19.61 21.42 -0.80
N GLU A 9 -20.08 22.35 0.05
CA GLU A 9 -19.42 23.63 0.34
C GLU A 9 -18.05 23.47 1.03
N SER A 10 -17.75 22.28 1.56
CA SER A 10 -16.47 21.93 2.21
C SER A 10 -15.27 21.86 1.25
N GLY A 11 -15.51 22.00 -0.06
CA GLY A 11 -14.47 21.93 -1.10
C GLY A 11 -14.04 20.51 -1.46
N SER A 12 -14.74 19.49 -0.93
CA SER A 12 -14.52 18.10 -1.33
C SER A 12 -15.02 17.83 -2.76
N PHE A 13 -14.35 16.92 -3.47
CA PHE A 13 -14.67 16.59 -4.86
C PHE A 13 -14.64 15.08 -5.11
N ALA A 14 -15.19 14.65 -6.24
CA ALA A 14 -15.13 13.26 -6.68
C ALA A 14 -14.70 13.10 -8.14
N VAL A 15 -14.08 11.96 -8.44
CA VAL A 15 -13.73 11.52 -9.79
C VAL A 15 -14.14 10.06 -9.94
N ASN A 16 -14.91 9.75 -10.99
CA ASN A 16 -15.23 8.37 -11.36
C ASN A 16 -14.14 7.82 -12.28
N ARG A 17 -13.79 6.55 -12.10
CA ARG A 17 -12.69 5.86 -12.82
C ARG A 17 -11.41 6.70 -12.89
N PRO A 18 -10.94 7.22 -11.75
CA PRO A 18 -9.80 8.14 -11.67
C PRO A 18 -8.50 7.56 -12.25
N GLU A 19 -8.33 6.24 -12.23
CA GLU A 19 -7.18 5.53 -12.79
C GLU A 19 -7.09 5.58 -14.33
N ASN A 20 -8.15 6.05 -15.01
CA ASN A 20 -8.15 6.26 -16.46
C ASN A 20 -7.54 7.63 -16.85
N VAL A 21 -7.07 8.40 -15.87
CA VAL A 21 -6.40 9.68 -16.08
C VAL A 21 -4.95 9.57 -15.62
N SER A 22 -4.03 9.64 -16.56
CA SER A 22 -2.59 9.57 -16.30
C SER A 22 -2.10 10.73 -15.41
N TYR A 23 -1.03 10.47 -14.66
CA TYR A 23 -0.31 11.44 -13.82
C TYR A 23 -1.08 12.04 -12.63
N LEU A 24 -2.32 11.60 -12.37
CA LEU A 24 -3.06 12.08 -11.20
C LEU A 24 -2.39 11.62 -9.90
N TYR A 25 -2.18 12.57 -9.00
CA TYR A 25 -1.86 12.34 -7.60
C TYR A 25 -2.52 13.40 -6.71
N PHE A 26 -2.70 13.08 -5.45
CA PHE A 26 -3.19 13.97 -4.41
C PHE A 26 -2.13 14.10 -3.30
N PRO A 27 -1.87 15.32 -2.79
CA PRO A 27 -0.93 15.52 -1.70
C PRO A 27 -1.55 15.14 -0.36
N LEU A 28 -0.76 14.52 0.53
CA LEU A 28 -1.06 14.41 1.95
C LEU A 28 0.17 14.93 2.73
N ALA A 29 -0.06 15.72 3.78
CA ALA A 29 1.03 16.25 4.58
C ALA A 29 0.63 16.48 6.04
N SER A 30 1.63 16.50 6.92
CA SER A 30 1.50 16.87 8.34
C SER A 30 2.38 18.08 8.68
N ASP A 31 2.09 18.74 9.80
CA ASP A 31 2.89 19.86 10.30
C ASP A 31 4.26 19.40 10.83
N THR A 32 4.41 18.10 11.11
CA THR A 32 5.66 17.49 11.57
C THR A 32 6.60 17.06 10.44
N GLY A 33 6.17 17.21 9.19
CA GLY A 33 7.01 17.05 8.00
C GLY A 33 6.73 15.83 7.13
N MET A 34 5.76 14.96 7.47
CA MET A 34 5.35 13.88 6.57
C MET A 34 4.81 14.48 5.28
N LYS A 35 5.31 13.99 4.14
CA LYS A 35 4.92 14.42 2.80
C LYS A 35 4.69 13.19 1.94
N SER A 36 3.47 13.03 1.45
CA SER A 36 3.08 11.94 0.56
C SER A 36 2.43 12.46 -0.70
N ALA A 37 2.73 11.80 -1.81
CA ALA A 37 1.96 11.89 -3.04
C ALA A 37 1.25 10.55 -3.24
N VAL A 38 -0.07 10.58 -3.47
CA VAL A 38 -0.87 9.36 -3.57
C VAL A 38 -1.69 9.38 -4.84
N THR A 39 -1.53 8.36 -5.68
CA THR A 39 -2.31 8.22 -6.93
C THR A 39 -3.65 7.52 -6.65
N PRO A 40 -4.57 7.44 -7.63
CA PRO A 40 -5.78 6.64 -7.50
C PRO A 40 -5.55 5.14 -7.29
N GLY A 41 -4.40 4.62 -7.74
CA GLY A 41 -3.95 3.24 -7.47
C GLY A 41 -3.10 3.10 -6.20
N LEU A 42 -3.01 4.17 -5.39
CA LEU A 42 -2.14 4.30 -4.22
C LEU A 42 -0.63 4.11 -4.47
N GLY A 43 -0.18 4.43 -5.68
CA GLY A 43 1.23 4.65 -5.97
C GLY A 43 1.72 5.99 -5.38
N GLY A 44 2.81 6.51 -5.93
CA GLY A 44 3.44 7.74 -5.44
C GLY A 44 4.52 7.45 -4.39
N ASP A 45 4.85 8.46 -3.56
CA ASP A 45 5.88 8.33 -2.51
C ASP A 45 5.37 8.79 -1.13
N ALA A 46 6.21 8.57 -0.11
CA ALA A 46 6.09 9.14 1.23
C ALA A 46 7.47 9.33 1.83
N LYS A 47 7.71 10.48 2.47
CA LYS A 47 9.02 10.90 2.99
C LYS A 47 8.91 12.01 4.03
N LEU A 48 9.98 12.23 4.79
CA LEU A 48 10.16 13.48 5.55
C LEU A 48 11.02 14.48 4.77
N ASP A 49 12.07 14.01 4.09
CA ASP A 49 12.99 14.83 3.30
C ASP A 49 13.75 13.98 2.26
N GLN A 50 14.78 14.57 1.64
CA GLN A 50 15.62 13.92 0.62
C GLN A 50 16.29 12.63 1.12
N GLU A 51 16.58 12.56 2.43
CA GLU A 51 17.39 11.52 3.04
C GLU A 51 16.54 10.41 3.66
N THR A 52 15.24 10.67 3.85
CA THR A 52 14.34 9.85 4.66
C THR A 52 13.05 9.49 3.93
N PHE A 53 13.21 8.75 2.83
CA PHE A 53 12.08 8.20 2.08
C PHE A 53 11.58 6.90 2.71
N LEU A 54 10.28 6.87 3.05
CA LEU A 54 9.59 5.65 3.48
C LEU A 54 9.32 4.75 2.26
N LEU A 55 8.77 5.34 1.20
CA LEU A 55 8.51 4.69 -0.08
C LEU A 55 9.53 5.14 -1.11
N GLU A 56 9.71 4.38 -2.18
CA GLU A 56 10.67 4.69 -3.23
C GLU A 56 10.44 6.11 -3.80
N PRO A 57 11.50 6.91 -4.01
CA PRO A 57 11.39 8.18 -4.73
C PRO A 57 10.84 7.98 -6.14
N VAL A 58 9.86 8.81 -6.52
CA VAL A 58 9.20 8.72 -7.83
C VAL A 58 9.16 10.05 -8.56
N SER A 59 9.07 9.97 -9.88
CA SER A 59 8.70 11.06 -10.79
C SER A 59 7.39 10.72 -11.51
N ALA A 60 6.95 11.56 -12.45
CA ALA A 60 5.67 11.45 -13.15
C ALA A 60 5.49 10.09 -13.86
N GLU A 61 6.50 9.61 -14.59
CA GLU A 61 6.41 8.34 -15.32
C GLU A 61 6.31 7.11 -14.41
N ASN A 62 6.86 7.21 -13.20
CA ASN A 62 6.77 6.11 -12.25
C ASN A 62 5.32 5.87 -11.79
N LEU A 63 4.41 6.83 -11.96
CA LEU A 63 3.01 6.68 -11.52
C LEU A 63 2.24 5.62 -12.33
N HIS A 64 2.73 5.23 -13.50
CA HIS A 64 2.18 4.14 -14.31
C HIS A 64 3.16 3.00 -14.58
N ASP A 65 4.48 3.27 -14.59
CA ASP A 65 5.48 2.22 -14.81
C ASP A 65 5.78 1.42 -13.53
N ASN A 66 5.75 2.09 -12.36
CA ASN A 66 6.10 1.44 -11.10
C ASN A 66 4.92 0.67 -10.53
N ARG A 67 5.14 -0.62 -10.29
CA ARG A 67 4.12 -1.52 -9.72
C ARG A 67 4.14 -1.53 -8.19
N ALA A 68 5.18 -0.98 -7.56
CA ALA A 68 5.28 -0.84 -6.11
C ALA A 68 4.35 0.27 -5.61
N SER A 69 3.10 -0.09 -5.32
CA SER A 69 2.09 0.77 -4.71
C SER A 69 1.79 0.31 -3.28
N ARG A 70 1.25 1.20 -2.46
CA ARG A 70 0.54 0.79 -1.24
C ARG A 70 -0.65 -0.05 -1.68
N ASN A 71 -0.86 -1.20 -1.08
CA ASN A 71 -1.91 -2.09 -1.52
C ASN A 71 -2.54 -2.82 -0.32
N PHE A 72 -3.79 -3.20 -0.51
CA PHE A 72 -4.51 -4.07 0.38
C PHE A 72 -5.21 -5.12 -0.48
N TRP A 73 -4.95 -6.38 -0.19
CA TRP A 73 -5.44 -7.51 -0.95
C TRP A 73 -6.49 -8.26 -0.18
N LEU A 74 -7.47 -8.77 -0.91
CA LEU A 74 -8.35 -9.83 -0.46
C LEU A 74 -8.08 -11.08 -1.27
N ARG A 75 -7.86 -12.19 -0.56
CA ARG A 75 -7.88 -13.52 -1.16
C ARG A 75 -9.26 -14.14 -0.96
N CYS A 76 -10.07 -14.21 -2.02
CA CYS A 76 -11.43 -14.73 -1.99
C CYS A 76 -11.53 -15.97 -2.88
N GLY A 77 -11.93 -17.14 -2.34
CA GLY A 77 -12.15 -18.35 -3.15
C GLY A 77 -10.95 -18.77 -4.00
N GLY A 78 -9.72 -18.50 -3.52
CA GLY A 78 -8.50 -18.79 -4.28
C GLY A 78 -8.03 -17.70 -5.24
N GLN A 79 -8.78 -16.60 -5.39
CA GLN A 79 -8.45 -15.46 -6.25
C GLN A 79 -7.90 -14.30 -5.43
N ALA A 80 -6.88 -13.63 -5.95
CA ALA A 80 -6.32 -12.41 -5.35
C ALA A 80 -6.97 -11.18 -6.00
N TRP A 81 -7.48 -10.27 -5.18
CA TRP A 81 -8.12 -9.03 -5.61
C TRP A 81 -7.53 -7.85 -4.84
N SER A 82 -7.16 -6.78 -5.54
CA SER A 82 -6.62 -5.57 -4.92
C SER A 82 -7.74 -4.58 -4.69
N CYS A 83 -7.88 -4.09 -3.45
CA CYS A 83 -8.84 -3.04 -3.10
C CYS A 83 -8.59 -1.74 -3.88
N THR A 84 -7.35 -1.55 -4.35
CA THR A 84 -6.88 -0.35 -5.05
C THR A 84 -6.77 -0.54 -6.56
N GLY A 85 -7.16 -1.71 -7.08
CA GLY A 85 -7.21 -1.98 -8.52
C GLY A 85 -5.86 -2.25 -9.16
N THR A 86 -4.80 -2.37 -8.35
CA THR A 86 -3.43 -2.60 -8.80
C THR A 86 -3.05 -4.07 -8.69
N SER A 87 -3.86 -4.91 -9.35
CA SER A 87 -3.55 -6.32 -9.59
C SER A 87 -3.46 -6.60 -11.08
N ALA A 88 -2.71 -7.63 -11.47
CA ALA A 88 -2.53 -7.97 -12.88
C ALA A 88 -3.86 -8.27 -13.59
N GLY A 89 -4.81 -8.89 -12.87
CA GLY A 89 -6.14 -9.16 -13.40
C GLY A 89 -6.96 -7.88 -13.61
N GLN A 90 -6.97 -6.98 -12.62
CA GLN A 90 -7.70 -5.71 -12.71
C GLN A 90 -7.08 -4.76 -13.76
N GLU A 91 -5.75 -4.73 -13.87
CA GLU A 91 -5.07 -3.95 -14.91
C GLU A 91 -5.37 -4.44 -16.33
N ALA A 92 -5.43 -5.76 -16.53
CA ALA A 92 -5.78 -6.33 -17.83
C ALA A 92 -7.21 -5.98 -18.29
N GLN A 93 -8.11 -5.65 -17.36
CA GLN A 93 -9.49 -5.25 -17.67
C GLN A 93 -9.65 -3.74 -17.92
N LYS A 94 -8.62 -2.92 -17.68
CA LYS A 94 -8.71 -1.47 -17.94
C LYS A 94 -9.10 -1.22 -19.40
N PHE A 95 -10.00 -0.26 -19.60
CA PHE A 95 -10.53 0.14 -20.92
C PHE A 95 -11.37 -0.91 -21.64
N THR A 96 -11.74 -2.00 -20.95
CA THR A 96 -12.71 -2.98 -21.45
C THR A 96 -14.08 -2.77 -20.78
N PRO A 97 -15.16 -3.37 -21.29
CA PRO A 97 -16.45 -3.40 -20.60
C PRO A 97 -16.39 -4.03 -19.20
N ASP A 98 -15.39 -4.88 -18.93
CA ASP A 98 -15.21 -5.59 -17.67
C ASP A 98 -14.38 -4.79 -16.64
N GLN A 99 -13.98 -3.55 -16.95
CA GLN A 99 -13.33 -2.66 -15.98
C GLN A 99 -14.28 -2.38 -14.80
N GLU A 100 -13.82 -2.72 -13.60
CA GLU A 100 -14.55 -2.47 -12.34
C GLU A 100 -14.84 -0.99 -12.14
N ASP A 101 -15.99 -0.70 -11.51
CA ASP A 101 -16.33 0.66 -11.13
C ASP A 101 -15.49 1.11 -9.93
N SER A 102 -14.98 2.34 -10.03
CA SER A 102 -14.16 2.97 -9.01
C SER A 102 -14.48 4.46 -8.92
N ARG A 103 -14.30 5.01 -7.72
CA ARG A 103 -14.55 6.42 -7.42
C ARG A 103 -13.52 6.91 -6.41
N LEU A 104 -12.85 8.01 -6.74
CA LEU A 104 -12.02 8.74 -5.80
C LEU A 104 -12.79 9.92 -5.25
N GLN A 105 -12.71 10.12 -3.94
CA GLN A 105 -13.16 11.32 -3.24
C GLN A 105 -11.97 11.90 -2.50
N ALA A 106 -11.85 13.22 -2.47
CA ALA A 106 -10.81 13.88 -1.70
C ALA A 106 -11.33 15.18 -1.09
N GLY A 107 -10.71 15.58 0.03
CA GLY A 107 -11.01 16.79 0.79
C GLY A 107 -9.77 17.29 1.52
N LEU A 108 -9.94 18.18 2.51
CA LEU A 108 -8.85 18.82 3.27
C LEU A 108 -8.48 18.03 4.54
N MET A 109 -7.32 17.37 4.65
CA MET A 109 -6.52 16.81 3.57
C MET A 109 -6.54 15.28 3.66
N TRP A 110 -7.36 14.66 2.82
CA TRP A 110 -7.55 13.21 2.77
C TRP A 110 -7.98 12.75 1.37
N GLN A 111 -7.71 11.49 1.04
CA GLN A 111 -8.18 10.83 -0.19
C GLN A 111 -8.84 9.50 0.16
N THR A 112 -9.99 9.18 -0.44
CA THR A 112 -10.64 7.86 -0.37
C THR A 112 -10.82 7.30 -1.79
N VAL A 113 -10.42 6.05 -2.00
CA VAL A 113 -10.72 5.30 -3.23
C VAL A 113 -11.72 4.21 -2.88
N GLU A 114 -12.89 4.25 -3.51
CA GLU A 114 -13.89 3.20 -3.48
C GLU A 114 -13.79 2.37 -4.77
N ARG A 115 -13.85 1.05 -4.65
CA ARG A 115 -13.88 0.12 -5.80
C ARG A 115 -14.85 -1.02 -5.54
N THR A 116 -15.61 -1.38 -6.58
CA THR A 116 -16.61 -2.45 -6.51
C THR A 116 -16.32 -3.54 -7.53
N SER A 117 -16.23 -4.78 -7.05
CA SER A 117 -16.17 -5.97 -7.89
C SER A 117 -17.54 -6.63 -7.95
N GLY A 118 -18.22 -6.49 -9.08
CA GLY A 118 -19.50 -7.16 -9.34
C GLY A 118 -19.38 -8.69 -9.24
N PRO A 119 -18.40 -9.34 -9.91
CA PRO A 119 -18.23 -10.80 -9.86
C PRO A 119 -17.98 -11.35 -8.46
N LEU A 120 -17.24 -10.63 -7.62
CA LEU A 120 -16.95 -11.06 -6.24
C LEU A 120 -18.03 -10.65 -5.24
N GLY A 121 -18.89 -9.68 -5.58
CA GLY A 121 -19.86 -9.11 -4.65
C GLY A 121 -19.19 -8.36 -3.50
N ILE A 122 -18.16 -7.57 -3.80
CA ILE A 122 -17.34 -6.86 -2.81
C ILE A 122 -17.24 -5.39 -3.18
N THR A 123 -17.36 -4.51 -2.20
CA THR A 123 -16.94 -3.10 -2.31
C THR A 123 -15.87 -2.83 -1.26
N ALA A 124 -14.75 -2.24 -1.66
CA ALA A 124 -13.72 -1.78 -0.75
C ALA A 124 -13.60 -0.25 -0.78
N ARG A 125 -13.37 0.35 0.38
CA ARG A 125 -12.99 1.76 0.53
C ARG A 125 -11.63 1.82 1.19
N VAL A 126 -10.73 2.59 0.59
CA VAL A 126 -9.39 2.83 1.14
C VAL A 126 -9.17 4.33 1.30
N THR A 127 -9.08 4.78 2.56
CA THR A 127 -8.89 6.19 2.92
C THR A 127 -7.46 6.42 3.40
N LEU A 128 -6.82 7.47 2.90
CA LEU A 128 -5.49 7.92 3.32
C LEU A 128 -5.52 9.36 3.80
N PHE A 129 -4.78 9.61 4.86
CA PHE A 129 -4.52 10.94 5.40
C PHE A 129 -3.26 10.92 6.28
N CYS A 130 -2.66 12.09 6.48
CA CYS A 130 -1.60 12.29 7.47
C CYS A 130 -2.20 13.05 8.66
N PRO A 131 -2.12 12.54 9.90
CA PRO A 131 -2.50 13.33 11.07
C PRO A 131 -1.60 14.55 11.18
N LEU A 132 -2.16 15.68 11.62
CA LEU A 132 -1.43 16.95 11.64
C LEU A 132 -0.17 16.92 12.51
N SER A 133 -0.24 16.24 13.66
CA SER A 133 0.80 16.28 14.69
C SER A 133 1.73 15.07 14.71
N ASP A 134 1.64 14.19 13.71
CA ASP A 134 2.43 12.95 13.67
C ASP A 134 3.11 12.74 12.32
N ASN A 135 4.31 12.13 12.36
CA ASN A 135 5.04 11.69 11.16
C ASN A 135 4.57 10.32 10.70
N LEU A 136 3.28 10.23 10.36
CA LEU A 136 2.66 9.01 9.90
C LEU A 136 1.65 9.28 8.78
N GLU A 137 1.50 8.30 7.92
CA GLU A 137 0.40 8.22 6.96
C GLU A 137 -0.52 7.08 7.41
N VAL A 138 -1.81 7.35 7.55
CA VAL A 138 -2.82 6.35 7.89
C VAL A 138 -3.43 5.82 6.61
N MET A 139 -3.57 4.50 6.50
CA MET A 139 -4.38 3.83 5.48
C MET A 139 -5.50 3.05 6.19
N LEU A 140 -6.74 3.53 6.08
CA LEU A 140 -7.92 2.87 6.61
C LEU A 140 -8.62 2.09 5.50
N VAL A 141 -8.90 0.81 5.72
CA VAL A 141 -9.56 -0.08 4.75
C VAL A 141 -10.87 -0.61 5.31
N THR A 142 -11.96 -0.39 4.58
CA THR A 142 -13.27 -0.98 4.85
C THR A 142 -13.65 -1.90 3.71
N VAL A 143 -14.14 -3.10 4.02
CA VAL A 143 -14.56 -4.11 3.03
C VAL A 143 -16.00 -4.47 3.31
N ARG A 144 -16.87 -4.27 2.32
CA ARG A 144 -18.29 -4.59 2.41
C ARG A 144 -18.62 -5.78 1.53
N ASN A 145 -19.38 -6.73 2.07
CA ASN A 145 -20.02 -7.76 1.26
C ASN A 145 -21.31 -7.20 0.63
N THR A 146 -21.29 -7.01 -0.69
CA THR A 146 -22.45 -6.55 -1.48
C THR A 146 -23.16 -7.69 -2.21
N GLY A 147 -22.64 -8.92 -2.09
CA GLY A 147 -23.23 -10.12 -2.67
C GLY A 147 -24.36 -10.72 -1.81
N ALA A 148 -25.04 -11.72 -2.37
CA ALA A 148 -26.14 -12.43 -1.70
C ALA A 148 -25.68 -13.59 -0.80
N ARG A 149 -24.38 -13.93 -0.81
CA ARG A 149 -23.80 -15.06 -0.04
C ARG A 149 -22.78 -14.53 0.95
N THR A 150 -22.55 -15.28 2.02
CA THR A 150 -21.47 -14.99 2.97
C THR A 150 -20.12 -14.99 2.23
N LEU A 151 -19.37 -13.90 2.41
CA LEU A 151 -18.03 -13.74 1.88
C LEU A 151 -17.02 -14.33 2.87
N GLN A 152 -16.11 -15.16 2.37
CA GLN A 152 -14.92 -15.59 3.08
C GLN A 152 -13.70 -15.05 2.36
N ALA A 153 -12.82 -14.35 3.07
CA ALA A 153 -11.61 -13.81 2.49
C ALA A 153 -10.45 -13.78 3.49
N THR A 154 -9.22 -13.84 2.98
CA THR A 154 -8.02 -13.56 3.78
C THR A 154 -7.49 -12.17 3.39
N PRO A 155 -7.45 -11.19 4.31
CA PRO A 155 -6.89 -9.87 4.04
C PRO A 155 -5.36 -9.85 4.13
N PHE A 156 -4.71 -9.08 3.26
CA PHE A 156 -3.27 -8.81 3.31
C PHE A 156 -3.01 -7.31 3.13
N ALA A 157 -2.31 -6.69 4.08
CA ALA A 157 -1.71 -5.38 3.85
C ALA A 157 -0.37 -5.56 3.14
N ALA A 158 -0.03 -4.66 2.23
CA ALA A 158 1.21 -4.72 1.46
C ALA A 158 1.69 -3.31 1.09
N VAL A 159 2.70 -2.81 1.81
CA VAL A 159 3.35 -1.53 1.52
C VAL A 159 4.86 -1.75 1.33
N PRO A 160 5.43 -1.51 0.14
CA PRO A 160 6.87 -1.60 -0.09
C PRO A 160 7.64 -0.62 0.80
N LEU A 161 8.81 -1.02 1.32
CA LEU A 161 9.63 -0.15 2.18
C LEU A 161 10.97 0.14 1.51
N TYR A 162 11.22 1.41 1.21
CA TYR A 162 12.49 1.90 0.67
C TYR A 162 13.48 2.25 1.79
N GLY A 163 13.07 3.10 2.74
CA GLY A 163 13.76 3.29 4.03
C GLY A 163 15.17 3.87 3.96
N ARG A 164 15.45 4.79 3.03
CA ARG A 164 16.78 5.44 2.86
C ARG A 164 16.71 6.71 2.01
N SER A 165 17.88 7.28 1.67
CA SER A 165 18.00 8.50 0.86
C SER A 165 17.58 8.28 -0.59
N ALA A 166 17.04 9.31 -1.24
CA ALA A 166 16.75 9.28 -2.67
C ALA A 166 18.00 9.12 -3.56
N ASP A 167 19.18 9.47 -3.05
CA ASP A 167 20.45 9.28 -3.76
C ASP A 167 20.68 7.80 -4.12
N ASN A 168 20.06 6.89 -3.35
CA ASN A 168 20.18 5.46 -3.57
C ASN A 168 19.16 4.87 -4.53
N ILE A 169 18.39 5.69 -5.28
CA ILE A 169 17.33 5.19 -6.16
C ILE A 169 17.87 4.18 -7.18
N ARG A 170 19.10 4.43 -7.66
CA ARG A 170 19.88 3.56 -8.54
C ARG A 170 21.31 3.39 -8.04
N ASP A 171 21.98 4.49 -7.71
CA ASP A 171 23.37 4.45 -7.27
C ASP A 171 23.47 3.70 -5.93
N HIS A 172 24.32 2.69 -5.88
CA HIS A 172 24.45 1.78 -4.73
C HIS A 172 23.11 1.19 -4.23
N ARG A 173 22.06 1.14 -5.06
CA ARG A 173 20.71 0.71 -4.64
C ARG A 173 20.69 -0.67 -3.99
N ASN A 174 21.32 -1.63 -4.66
CA ASN A 174 21.42 -2.99 -4.15
C ASN A 174 22.39 -3.07 -2.96
N VAL A 175 23.51 -2.35 -3.01
CA VAL A 175 24.48 -2.31 -1.91
C VAL A 175 23.84 -1.81 -0.62
N THR A 176 23.06 -0.73 -0.69
CA THR A 176 22.38 -0.13 0.47
C THR A 176 21.25 -1.02 1.00
N SER A 177 20.64 -1.88 0.17
CA SER A 177 19.69 -2.88 0.67
C SER A 177 20.36 -3.88 1.66
N MET A 178 21.66 -4.12 1.53
CA MET A 178 22.41 -4.99 2.46
C MET A 178 22.50 -4.41 3.90
N LEU A 179 22.25 -3.10 4.04
CA LEU A 179 22.29 -2.39 5.31
C LEU A 179 20.98 -2.54 6.10
N HIS A 180 19.89 -2.98 5.47
CA HIS A 180 18.61 -3.16 6.15
C HIS A 180 18.70 -4.19 7.28
N ARG A 181 18.10 -3.84 8.42
CA ARG A 181 17.73 -4.77 9.50
C ARG A 181 16.23 -4.70 9.67
N ILE A 182 15.56 -5.82 9.43
CA ILE A 182 14.11 -5.92 9.33
C ILE A 182 13.62 -6.79 10.47
N HIS A 183 12.59 -6.32 11.16
CA HIS A 183 11.99 -7.00 12.30
C HIS A 183 10.46 -7.02 12.16
N CYS A 184 9.87 -8.21 12.28
CA CYS A 184 8.43 -8.38 12.40
C CYS A 184 8.03 -8.10 13.85
N THR A 185 7.24 -7.04 14.07
CA THR A 185 6.64 -6.75 15.38
C THR A 185 5.34 -7.55 15.54
N ALA A 186 4.64 -7.37 16.66
CA ALA A 186 3.29 -7.94 16.83
C ALA A 186 2.25 -7.35 15.87
N HIS A 187 2.52 -6.18 15.28
CA HIS A 187 1.56 -5.43 14.47
C HIS A 187 2.05 -5.13 13.05
N GLY A 188 3.27 -5.52 12.67
CA GLY A 188 3.75 -5.21 11.33
C GLY A 188 5.24 -5.45 11.14
N VAL A 189 5.86 -4.66 10.27
CA VAL A 189 7.27 -4.79 9.89
C VAL A 189 7.96 -3.45 10.08
N ALA A 190 9.12 -3.46 10.72
CA ALA A 190 9.98 -2.31 10.89
C ALA A 190 11.35 -2.56 10.25
N VAL A 191 11.95 -1.54 9.66
CA VAL A 191 13.29 -1.56 9.08
C VAL A 191 14.12 -0.41 9.63
N GLN A 192 15.32 -0.73 10.10
CA GLN A 192 16.34 0.23 10.51
C GLN A 192 17.65 -0.12 9.83
N PRO A 193 18.07 0.62 8.79
CA PRO A 193 19.38 0.43 8.19
C PRO A 193 20.50 0.60 9.22
N THR A 194 21.58 -0.16 9.12
CA THR A 194 22.74 0.00 10.02
C THR A 194 23.52 1.27 9.74
N MET A 195 23.56 1.68 8.46
CA MET A 195 24.27 2.86 7.97
C MET A 195 23.47 3.53 6.86
N SER A 196 23.75 4.80 6.59
CA SER A 196 23.34 5.51 5.38
C SER A 196 24.56 5.77 4.51
N PHE A 197 24.48 5.42 3.23
CA PHE A 197 25.46 5.77 2.21
C PHE A 197 24.78 6.71 1.24
N ASP A 198 25.07 7.99 1.32
CA ASP A 198 24.45 9.03 0.50
C ASP A 198 25.49 10.12 0.20
N GLU A 199 25.10 11.22 -0.45
CA GLU A 199 26.04 12.28 -0.82
C GLU A 199 26.77 12.91 0.38
N ARG A 200 26.29 12.66 1.60
CA ARG A 200 26.88 13.16 2.85
C ARG A 200 27.94 12.20 3.42
N GLY A 201 28.18 11.09 2.74
CA GLY A 201 29.16 10.06 3.09
C GLY A 201 28.54 8.83 3.75
N HIS A 202 29.39 8.03 4.42
CA HIS A 202 28.97 6.80 5.09
C HIS A 202 28.81 7.06 6.59
N ARG A 203 27.60 6.90 7.13
CA ARG A 203 27.27 7.26 8.52
C ARG A 203 26.46 6.15 9.21
N PRO A 204 26.62 5.94 10.53
CA PRO A 204 25.67 5.12 11.28
C PRO A 204 24.25 5.67 11.14
N ASN A 205 23.25 4.78 11.03
CA ASN A 205 21.85 5.15 10.89
C ASN A 205 21.04 4.66 12.10
N ARG A 206 20.09 5.48 12.56
CA ARG A 206 19.16 5.18 13.66
C ARG A 206 17.70 5.46 13.30
N THR A 207 17.43 5.72 12.03
CA THR A 207 16.08 6.05 11.54
C THR A 207 15.30 4.75 11.39
N LEU A 208 14.13 4.71 12.03
CA LEU A 208 13.22 3.58 11.96
C LEU A 208 12.09 3.90 10.98
N TYR A 209 11.90 3.02 10.00
CA TYR A 209 10.77 3.05 9.08
C TYR A 209 9.88 1.84 9.38
N TYR A 210 8.57 1.99 9.30
CA TYR A 210 7.68 0.90 9.66
C TYR A 210 6.35 0.96 8.92
N VAL A 211 5.72 -0.20 8.82
CA VAL A 211 4.33 -0.37 8.43
C VAL A 211 3.70 -1.24 9.50
N LEU A 212 2.69 -0.70 10.18
CA LEU A 212 1.93 -1.37 11.21
C LEU A 212 0.47 -1.47 10.77
N GLY A 213 -0.23 -2.48 11.27
CA GLY A 213 -1.64 -2.69 11.00
C GLY A 213 -2.31 -3.41 12.16
N ALA A 214 -3.61 -3.14 12.28
CA ALA A 214 -4.49 -3.84 13.20
C ALA A 214 -5.86 -3.98 12.53
N GLY A 215 -6.48 -5.13 12.73
CA GLY A 215 -7.87 -5.36 12.37
C GLY A 215 -8.84 -4.79 13.41
N PRO A 216 -10.15 -5.07 13.27
CA PRO A 216 -11.17 -4.63 14.22
C PRO A 216 -10.82 -4.99 15.66
N GLY A 217 -11.02 -4.04 16.59
CA GLY A 217 -10.71 -4.25 18.00
C GLY A 217 -9.22 -4.39 18.33
N GLY A 218 -8.32 -4.00 17.43
CA GLY A 218 -6.87 -4.11 17.62
C GLY A 218 -6.30 -5.48 17.25
N GLN A 219 -7.04 -6.30 16.50
CA GLN A 219 -6.63 -7.63 16.07
C GLN A 219 -5.26 -7.60 15.38
N GLN A 220 -4.33 -8.44 15.84
CA GLN A 220 -2.99 -8.54 15.28
C GLN A 220 -2.99 -9.30 13.94
N PRO A 221 -2.05 -8.98 13.02
CA PRO A 221 -1.73 -9.84 11.90
C PRO A 221 -1.24 -11.21 12.38
N ASP A 222 -1.51 -12.27 11.63
CA ASP A 222 -1.17 -13.65 12.00
C ASP A 222 -0.07 -14.27 11.12
N GLY A 223 0.47 -13.50 10.15
CA GLY A 223 1.61 -13.90 9.34
C GLY A 223 2.26 -12.73 8.60
N PHE A 224 3.59 -12.72 8.49
CA PHE A 224 4.37 -11.61 7.94
C PHE A 224 5.20 -12.03 6.72
N TYR A 225 5.45 -11.08 5.82
CA TYR A 225 6.34 -11.22 4.65
C TYR A 225 7.32 -10.03 4.64
N PRO A 226 8.35 -10.03 5.50
CA PRO A 226 9.14 -8.84 5.81
C PRO A 226 10.05 -8.37 4.68
N THR A 227 10.23 -9.18 3.63
CA THR A 227 11.08 -8.83 2.48
C THR A 227 10.29 -8.88 1.19
N VAL A 228 10.70 -8.06 0.21
CA VAL A 228 10.10 -8.05 -1.13
C VAL A 228 10.07 -9.46 -1.71
N GLU A 229 11.19 -10.20 -1.63
CA GLU A 229 11.27 -11.58 -2.10
C GLU A 229 10.28 -12.53 -1.41
N SER A 230 10.09 -12.41 -0.08
CA SER A 230 9.17 -13.27 0.66
C SER A 230 7.70 -13.04 0.29
N PHE A 231 7.34 -11.80 -0.06
CA PHE A 231 5.99 -11.42 -0.45
C PHE A 231 5.72 -11.75 -1.93
N LEU A 232 6.61 -11.33 -2.82
CA LEU A 232 6.45 -11.56 -4.25
C LEU A 232 6.62 -13.04 -4.61
N GLY A 233 7.58 -13.72 -4.00
CA GLY A 233 8.02 -15.05 -4.37
C GLY A 233 8.79 -15.08 -5.70
N GLU A 234 9.45 -16.21 -5.98
CA GLU A 234 10.19 -16.42 -7.23
C GLU A 234 9.27 -16.24 -8.45
N GLY A 235 9.72 -15.41 -9.40
CA GLY A 235 8.96 -15.00 -10.59
C GLY A 235 7.77 -14.06 -10.33
N GLY A 236 7.53 -13.66 -9.08
CA GLY A 236 6.40 -12.82 -8.70
C GLY A 236 6.59 -11.34 -9.02
N THR A 237 5.49 -10.59 -8.98
CA THR A 237 5.48 -9.13 -9.18
C THR A 237 4.55 -8.47 -8.17
N TYR A 238 4.69 -7.16 -7.93
CA TYR A 238 3.79 -6.43 -7.05
C TYR A 238 2.31 -6.50 -7.47
N LEU A 239 2.02 -6.74 -8.76
CA LEU A 239 0.66 -6.92 -9.28
C LEU A 239 0.12 -8.34 -9.08
N ARG A 240 1.00 -9.31 -8.79
CA ARG A 240 0.63 -10.72 -8.65
C ARG A 240 1.57 -11.44 -7.67
N PRO A 241 1.58 -11.05 -6.39
CA PRO A 241 2.47 -11.62 -5.39
C PRO A 241 2.05 -13.05 -5.04
N ARG A 242 3.01 -13.98 -5.01
CA ARG A 242 2.74 -15.40 -4.70
C ARG A 242 2.24 -15.59 -3.28
N ALA A 243 2.64 -14.74 -2.33
CA ALA A 243 2.09 -14.77 -0.97
C ALA A 243 0.55 -14.71 -0.95
N VAL A 244 -0.03 -13.81 -1.76
CA VAL A 244 -1.50 -13.62 -1.84
C VAL A 244 -2.13 -14.65 -2.76
N VAL A 245 -1.55 -14.89 -3.95
CA VAL A 245 -2.13 -15.80 -4.95
C VAL A 245 -2.16 -17.25 -4.46
N GLU A 246 -1.14 -17.67 -3.72
CA GLU A 246 -1.04 -19.03 -3.18
C GLU A 246 -1.55 -19.12 -1.75
N GLY A 247 -1.83 -17.99 -1.08
CA GLY A 247 -2.25 -17.98 0.32
C GLY A 247 -1.19 -18.54 1.26
N ARG A 248 0.09 -18.18 1.04
CA ARG A 248 1.21 -18.66 1.87
C ARG A 248 1.01 -18.20 3.33
N PRO A 249 1.43 -18.96 4.35
CA PRO A 249 1.15 -18.59 5.75
C PRO A 249 1.97 -17.41 6.30
N GLY A 250 3.10 -17.06 5.68
CA GLY A 250 4.02 -16.05 6.21
C GLY A 250 4.88 -16.56 7.38
N VAL A 251 5.73 -15.69 7.93
CA VAL A 251 6.54 -15.96 9.12
C VAL A 251 5.88 -15.36 10.37
N PRO A 252 6.13 -15.85 11.60
CA PRO A 252 5.51 -15.30 12.80
C PRO A 252 6.10 -13.95 13.23
N ALA A 253 5.41 -13.25 14.15
CA ALA A 253 5.94 -12.09 14.85
C ALA A 253 7.26 -12.44 15.58
N GLY A 254 8.15 -11.46 15.73
CA GLY A 254 9.50 -11.65 16.26
C GLY A 254 10.53 -12.11 15.24
N SER A 255 10.10 -12.55 14.05
CA SER A 255 11.01 -12.92 12.96
C SER A 255 11.88 -11.75 12.52
N THR A 256 13.09 -12.05 12.03
CA THR A 256 14.04 -11.06 11.55
C THR A 256 14.56 -11.40 10.16
N ALA A 257 14.87 -10.38 9.36
CA ALA A 257 15.62 -10.51 8.13
C ALA A 257 16.69 -9.41 8.06
N ALA A 258 17.74 -9.65 7.29
CA ALA A 258 18.81 -8.66 7.08
C ALA A 258 19.28 -8.68 5.64
N GLY A 259 19.74 -7.52 5.19
CA GLY A 259 20.41 -7.33 3.92
C GLY A 259 19.57 -7.61 2.68
N ARG A 260 18.30 -7.21 2.71
CA ARG A 260 17.30 -7.41 1.65
C ARG A 260 16.39 -6.19 1.58
N GLU A 261 15.75 -6.00 0.43
CA GLU A 261 14.67 -5.00 0.32
C GLU A 261 13.50 -5.38 1.22
N ALA A 262 13.02 -4.40 1.97
CA ALA A 262 11.99 -4.60 2.99
C ALA A 262 10.58 -4.48 2.41
N MET A 263 9.65 -5.19 3.01
CA MET A 263 8.24 -5.12 2.67
C MET A 263 7.42 -5.05 3.95
N GLY A 264 6.61 -4.00 4.08
CA GLY A 264 5.54 -3.90 5.07
C GLY A 264 4.34 -4.74 4.65
N ALA A 265 4.51 -6.06 4.60
CA ALA A 265 3.46 -6.98 4.19
C ALA A 265 3.13 -8.00 5.28
N PHE A 266 1.84 -8.20 5.51
CA PHE A 266 1.33 -9.14 6.50
C PHE A 266 -0.14 -9.51 6.20
N ARG A 267 -0.50 -10.73 6.60
CA ARG A 267 -1.88 -11.23 6.54
C ARG A 267 -2.57 -11.07 7.88
N PHE A 268 -3.87 -10.85 7.80
CA PHE A 268 -4.78 -10.89 8.94
C PHE A 268 -5.50 -12.24 8.98
N PRO A 269 -6.10 -12.61 10.13
CA PRO A 269 -7.00 -13.74 10.21
C PRO A 269 -8.11 -13.69 9.15
N ASP A 270 -8.59 -14.86 8.75
CA ASP A 270 -9.67 -14.97 7.76
C ASP A 270 -10.92 -14.24 8.24
N LEU A 271 -11.52 -13.46 7.35
CA LEU A 271 -12.74 -12.71 7.57
C LEU A 271 -13.95 -13.50 7.03
N THR A 272 -15.06 -13.43 7.76
CA THR A 272 -16.36 -13.94 7.32
C THR A 272 -17.39 -12.82 7.41
N LEU A 273 -17.89 -12.34 6.27
CA LEU A 273 -18.86 -11.25 6.20
C LEU A 273 -20.20 -11.76 5.68
N ALA A 274 -21.26 -11.59 6.46
CA ALA A 274 -22.62 -11.81 6.01
C ALA A 274 -23.00 -10.82 4.89
N PRO A 275 -24.01 -11.14 4.05
CA PRO A 275 -24.53 -10.19 3.08
C PRO A 275 -24.86 -8.83 3.71
N GLY A 276 -24.30 -7.76 3.16
CA GLY A 276 -24.49 -6.38 3.62
C GLY A 276 -23.57 -5.94 4.77
N ALA A 277 -22.81 -6.84 5.39
CA ALA A 277 -21.89 -6.51 6.49
C ALA A 277 -20.60 -5.84 5.99
N GLU A 278 -19.98 -5.08 6.90
CA GLU A 278 -18.68 -4.39 6.77
C GLU A 278 -17.72 -4.87 7.86
#